data_AF-A0A7C7WAP7-F1
#
_entry.id   AF-A0A7C7WAP7-F1
#
_cell.length_a   1.000
_cell.length_b   1.000
_cell.length_c   1.000
_cell.angle_alpha   90.00
_cell.angle_beta   90.00
_cell.angle_gamma   90.00
#
_symmetry.space_group_name_H-M   'P 1'
#
loop_
_entity.id
_entity.type
_entity.pdbx_description
1 polymer ?
#
loop_
_entity_poly.entity_id
_entity_poly.type
_entity_poly.pdbx_seq_one_letter_code
_entity_poly.pdbx_strand_id
1 'polypeptide(L)'
;MTDQDVSGLPPLRADLVIEYPFIRTTGPVVGAFLTGLREAVLVGIRRADGTVMVPPVEYDPVTSEPLNEVVEVSSTGSIVSWTWVDPPRPGSPWDTPHGL
;
A
#
# COMPACT_ATOMS: atom_id res chain seq x y z
N MET A 1 -54.25 0.41 9.99
CA MET A 1 -53.07 0.91 9.28
C MET A 1 -52.62 2.14 10.05
N THR A 2 -51.84 1.96 11.12
CA THR A 2 -51.47 3.07 12.00
C THR A 2 -50.12 3.59 11.53
N ASP A 3 -50.12 4.82 11.01
CA ASP A 3 -48.92 5.58 10.73
C ASP A 3 -48.21 5.86 12.06
N GLN A 4 -47.04 5.27 12.29
CA GLN A 4 -46.22 5.63 13.43
C GLN A 4 -45.33 6.80 13.02
N ASP A 5 -45.61 7.97 13.58
CA ASP A 5 -44.77 9.15 13.47
C ASP A 5 -43.43 8.91 14.18
N VAL A 6 -42.38 8.67 13.38
CA VAL A 6 -41.01 8.40 13.83
C VAL A 6 -40.12 9.66 13.80
N SER A 7 -40.69 10.84 13.53
CA SER A 7 -39.94 12.09 13.32
C SER A 7 -39.14 12.58 14.53
N GLY A 8 -39.40 12.04 15.72
CA GLY A 8 -38.67 12.35 16.96
C GLY A 8 -37.71 11.25 17.45
N LEU A 9 -37.59 10.12 16.75
CA LEU A 9 -36.67 9.05 17.16
C LEU A 9 -35.23 9.40 16.75
N PRO A 10 -34.24 9.12 17.62
CA PRO A 10 -32.84 9.30 17.26
C PRO A 10 -32.50 8.42 16.03
N PRO A 11 -31.66 8.92 15.11
CA PRO A 11 -31.31 8.19 13.90
C PRO A 11 -30.63 6.86 14.26
N LEU A 12 -30.92 5.82 13.47
CA LEU A 12 -30.27 4.53 13.62
C LEU A 12 -28.77 4.70 13.40
N ARG A 13 -28.00 4.17 14.35
CA ARG A 13 -26.54 4.13 14.31
C ARG A 13 -26.09 2.69 14.52
N ALA A 14 -25.12 2.26 13.74
CA ALA A 14 -24.32 1.07 14.01
C ALA A 14 -22.85 1.48 13.95
N ASP A 15 -22.01 0.88 14.78
CA ASP A 15 -20.58 1.12 14.73
C ASP A 15 -19.97 0.38 13.52
N LEU A 16 -19.26 1.11 12.67
CA LEU A 16 -18.49 0.54 11.57
C LEU A 16 -17.13 0.09 12.11
N VAL A 17 -16.99 -1.20 12.37
CA VAL A 17 -15.70 -1.80 12.68
C VAL A 17 -15.03 -2.20 11.36
N ILE A 18 -13.98 -1.47 10.97
CA ILE A 18 -13.14 -1.86 9.82
C ILE A 18 -12.14 -2.89 10.32
N GLU A 19 -12.39 -4.16 10.05
CA GLU A 19 -11.46 -5.25 10.28
C GLU A 19 -11.17 -6.01 8.98
N TYR A 20 -9.93 -6.50 8.86
CA TYR A 20 -9.49 -7.37 7.76
C TYR A 20 -9.11 -8.74 8.34
N PRO A 21 -10.06 -9.58 8.77
CA PRO A 21 -9.79 -10.85 9.45
C PRO A 21 -9.37 -11.96 8.46
N PHE A 22 -8.62 -11.60 7.41
CA PHE A 22 -8.11 -12.54 6.42
C PHE A 22 -6.60 -12.38 6.25
N ILE A 23 -5.92 -13.52 6.14
CA ILE A 23 -4.53 -13.59 5.71
C ILE A 23 -4.56 -13.75 4.20
N ARG A 24 -4.22 -12.70 3.45
CA ARG A 24 -4.05 -12.79 2.01
C ARG A 24 -2.66 -13.38 1.75
N THR A 25 -2.57 -14.41 0.90
CA THR A 25 -1.28 -14.80 0.33
C THR A 25 -0.75 -13.65 -0.52
N THR A 26 0.56 -13.46 -0.56
CA THR A 26 1.18 -12.35 -1.30
C THR A 26 1.00 -12.47 -2.82
N GLY A 27 0.67 -13.67 -3.31
CA GLY A 27 0.56 -13.91 -4.76
C GLY A 27 1.89 -13.72 -5.49
N PRO A 28 1.89 -13.84 -6.83
CA PRO A 28 3.11 -13.80 -7.63
C PRO A 28 3.76 -12.42 -7.65
N VAL A 29 2.97 -11.34 -7.70
CA VAL A 29 3.48 -9.96 -7.84
C VAL A 29 4.09 -9.44 -6.53
N VAL A 30 3.30 -9.40 -5.45
CA VAL A 30 3.81 -8.93 -4.14
C VAL A 30 4.85 -9.92 -3.58
N GLY A 31 4.67 -11.22 -3.83
CA GLY A 31 5.64 -12.24 -3.47
C GLY A 31 7.02 -12.03 -4.12
N ALA A 32 7.06 -11.68 -5.41
CA ALA A 32 8.29 -11.35 -6.11
C ALA A 32 8.98 -10.13 -5.49
N PHE A 33 8.24 -9.08 -5.14
CA PHE A 33 8.80 -7.89 -4.48
C PHE A 33 9.42 -8.19 -3.12
N LEU A 34 8.70 -8.90 -2.24
CA LEU A 34 9.21 -9.26 -0.93
C LEU A 34 10.41 -10.21 -1.00
N THR A 35 10.42 -11.11 -1.99
CA THR A 35 11.57 -11.99 -2.28
C THR A 35 12.77 -11.18 -2.76
N GLY A 36 12.56 -10.23 -3.67
CA GLY A 36 13.59 -9.31 -4.12
C GLY A 36 14.19 -8.50 -2.97
N LEU A 37 13.36 -7.92 -2.08
CA LEU A 37 13.85 -7.19 -0.91
C LEU A 37 14.74 -8.05 0.01
N ARG A 38 14.37 -9.33 0.21
CA ARG A 38 15.20 -10.30 0.95
C ARG A 38 16.57 -10.50 0.26
N GLU A 39 16.60 -10.43 -1.06
CA GLU A 39 17.78 -10.63 -1.89
C GLU A 39 18.52 -9.33 -2.25
N ALA A 40 18.10 -8.20 -1.67
CA ALA A 40 18.60 -6.86 -2.00
C ALA A 40 18.45 -6.48 -3.49
N VAL A 41 17.43 -7.03 -4.16
CA VAL A 41 17.03 -6.72 -5.53
C VAL A 41 15.70 -5.97 -5.53
N LEU A 42 15.68 -4.78 -6.12
CA LEU A 42 14.44 -4.01 -6.24
C LEU A 42 13.75 -4.37 -7.57
N VAL A 43 12.49 -4.74 -7.49
CA VAL A 43 11.66 -5.04 -8.67
C VAL A 43 10.42 -4.15 -8.72
N GLY A 44 9.98 -3.85 -9.93
CA GLY A 44 8.72 -3.17 -10.23
C GLY A 44 7.89 -3.98 -11.22
N ILE A 45 6.84 -3.37 -11.76
CA ILE A 45 5.99 -3.98 -12.79
C ILE A 45 5.82 -3.05 -13.98
N ARG A 46 6.00 -3.58 -15.20
CA ARG A 46 5.89 -2.80 -16.43
C ARG A 46 4.42 -2.60 -16.82
N ARG A 47 4.09 -1.37 -17.19
CA ARG A 47 2.77 -0.97 -17.72
C ARG A 47 2.78 -0.93 -19.24
N ALA A 48 1.58 -0.90 -19.83
CA ALA A 48 1.39 -0.83 -21.28
C ALA A 48 2.00 0.43 -21.92
N ASP A 49 2.11 1.53 -21.17
CA ASP A 49 2.76 2.78 -21.60
C ASP A 49 4.30 2.74 -21.53
N GLY A 50 4.88 1.61 -21.13
CA GLY A 50 6.32 1.40 -21.01
C GLY A 50 6.92 1.88 -19.68
N THR A 51 6.14 2.51 -18.80
CA THR A 51 6.61 2.91 -17.46
C THR A 51 6.65 1.72 -16.51
N VAL A 52 7.39 1.86 -15.40
CA VAL A 52 7.51 0.84 -14.35
C VAL A 52 7.00 1.40 -13.03
N MET A 53 6.11 0.66 -12.36
CA MET A 53 5.62 1.00 -11.02
C MET A 53 6.36 0.24 -9.93
N VAL A 54 6.75 0.95 -8.86
CA VAL A 54 7.35 0.41 -7.64
C VAL A 54 6.67 1.06 -6.43
N PRO A 55 6.18 0.29 -5.44
CA PRO A 55 6.09 -1.18 -5.41
C PRO A 55 5.20 -1.74 -6.54
N PRO A 56 5.40 -3.00 -6.98
CA PRO A 56 4.60 -3.58 -8.06
C PRO A 56 3.16 -3.89 -7.60
N VAL A 57 2.19 -3.75 -8.51
CA VAL A 57 0.74 -3.95 -8.27
C VAL A 57 0.14 -4.87 -9.34
N GLU A 58 -0.89 -5.65 -9.01
CA GLU A 58 -1.45 -6.66 -9.93
C GLU A 58 -2.28 -6.08 -11.10
N TYR A 59 -2.73 -4.82 -11.00
CA TYR A 59 -3.57 -4.17 -12.00
C TYR A 59 -3.12 -2.74 -12.26
N ASP A 60 -3.26 -2.29 -13.49
CA ASP A 60 -3.01 -0.92 -13.88
C ASP A 60 -4.06 0.01 -13.23
N PRO A 61 -3.65 1.05 -12.47
CA PRO A 61 -4.60 1.91 -11.75
C PRO A 61 -5.40 2.84 -12.69
N VAL A 62 -4.99 2.99 -13.95
CA VAL A 62 -5.64 3.83 -14.95
C VAL A 62 -6.56 2.98 -15.84
N THR A 63 -6.06 1.85 -16.36
CA THR A 63 -6.81 1.03 -17.32
C THR A 63 -7.54 -0.16 -16.68
N SER A 64 -7.23 -0.50 -15.44
CA SER A 64 -7.68 -1.73 -14.75
C SER A 64 -7.26 -3.03 -15.44
N GLU A 65 -6.35 -2.97 -16.42
CA GLU A 65 -5.82 -4.17 -17.07
C GLU A 65 -4.88 -4.94 -16.14
N PRO A 66 -4.82 -6.28 -16.23
CA PRO A 66 -3.87 -7.08 -15.46
C PRO A 66 -2.43 -6.74 -15.83
N LEU A 67 -1.57 -6.62 -14.82
CA LEU A 67 -0.13 -6.46 -14.99
C LEU A 67 0.59 -7.74 -14.54
N ASN A 68 1.52 -8.23 -15.35
CA ASN A 68 2.22 -9.50 -15.09
C ASN A 68 3.74 -9.46 -15.35
N GLU A 69 4.25 -8.39 -15.97
CA GLU A 69 5.66 -8.27 -16.32
C GLU A 69 6.46 -7.62 -15.17
N VAL A 70 6.87 -8.44 -14.21
CA VAL A 70 7.79 -8.03 -13.13
C VAL A 70 9.19 -7.83 -13.70
N VAL A 71 9.80 -6.69 -13.40
CA VAL A 71 11.12 -6.31 -13.93
C VAL A 71 12.02 -5.77 -12.82
N GLU A 72 13.31 -6.09 -12.88
CA GLU A 72 14.32 -5.45 -12.02
C GLU A 72 14.48 -3.97 -12.39
N VAL A 73 14.59 -3.11 -11.37
CA VAL A 73 14.85 -1.68 -11.56
C VAL A 73 16.29 -1.33 -11.22
N SER A 74 16.74 -0.13 -11.61
CA SER A 74 18.10 0.32 -11.31
C SER A 74 18.36 0.33 -9.79
N SER A 75 19.56 -0.10 -9.41
CA SER A 75 20.07 0.01 -8.03
C SER A 75 20.52 1.43 -7.65
N THR A 76 20.32 2.41 -8.55
CA THR A 76 20.71 3.81 -8.36
C THR A 76 19.55 4.75 -8.66
N GLY A 77 19.57 5.90 -8.02
CA GLY A 77 18.57 6.94 -8.22
C GLY A 77 19.06 8.28 -7.68
N SER A 78 18.16 9.26 -7.66
CA SER A 78 18.41 10.57 -7.07
C SER A 78 17.48 10.76 -5.88
N ILE A 79 18.00 11.33 -4.79
CA ILE A 79 17.18 11.77 -3.66
C ILE A 79 16.45 13.04 -4.11
N VAL A 80 15.12 12.96 -4.22
CA VAL A 80 14.28 14.09 -4.64
C VAL A 80 13.69 14.85 -3.45
N SER A 81 13.51 14.18 -2.31
CA SER A 81 13.00 14.76 -1.07
C SER A 81 13.41 13.86 0.09
N TRP A 82 13.56 14.44 1.27
CA TRP A 82 13.78 13.73 2.52
C TRP A 82 13.30 14.60 3.68
N THR A 83 13.16 14.00 4.87
CA THR A 83 12.88 14.74 6.10
C THR A 83 13.77 14.29 7.25
N TRP A 84 14.01 15.17 8.22
CA TRP A 84 14.72 14.83 9.45
C TRP A 84 13.72 14.45 10.55
N VAL A 85 13.88 13.28 11.16
CA VAL A 85 13.07 12.81 12.27
C VAL A 85 13.85 12.93 13.57
N ASP A 86 13.40 13.86 14.42
CA ASP A 86 13.93 14.08 15.76
C ASP A 86 12.83 14.63 16.69
N PRO A 87 12.49 13.95 17.80
CA PRO A 87 12.99 12.63 18.21
C PRO A 87 12.35 11.47 17.42
N PRO A 88 12.97 10.27 17.39
CA PRO A 88 12.31 9.06 16.90
C PRO A 88 10.97 8.82 17.61
N ARG A 89 9.96 8.42 16.84
CA ARG A 89 8.60 8.16 17.38
C ARG A 89 8.55 6.82 18.12
N PRO A 90 7.62 6.63 19.06
CA PRO A 90 7.35 5.32 19.66
C PRO A 90 7.14 4.25 18.58
N GLY A 91 7.86 3.13 18.68
CA GLY A 91 7.81 2.03 17.71
C GLY A 91 8.71 2.19 16.48
N SER A 92 9.49 3.28 16.38
CA SER A 92 10.56 3.39 15.39
C SER A 92 11.61 2.29 15.60
N PRO A 93 12.20 1.73 14.53
CA PRO A 93 13.32 0.81 14.66
C PRO A 93 14.66 1.52 14.97
N TRP A 94 14.68 2.85 15.03
CA TRP A 94 15.89 3.65 15.30
C TRP A 94 15.80 4.39 16.63
N ASP A 95 16.91 4.39 17.38
CA ASP A 95 17.02 5.04 18.69
C ASP A 95 17.66 6.45 18.62
N THR A 96 18.06 6.90 17.43
CA THR A 96 18.74 8.19 17.22
C THR A 96 18.10 8.99 16.08
N PRO A 97 18.26 10.33 16.05
CA PRO A 97 17.79 11.16 14.95
C PRO A 97 18.29 10.67 13.58
N HIS A 98 17.41 10.63 12.59
CA HIS A 98 17.70 10.06 11.27
C HIS A 98 16.93 10.76 10.14
N GLY A 99 17.41 10.57 8.90
CA GLY A 99 16.69 10.96 7.69
C GLY A 99 15.74 9.86 7.21
N LEU A 100 14.55 10.24 6.75
CA LEU A 100 13.60 9.39 6.01
C LEU A 100 13.37 9.92 4.59
#